data_AF-A0AAV9XY14-F1
#
_entry.id   AF-A0AAV9XY14-F1
#
_cell.length_a   1.000
_cell.length_b   1.000
_cell.length_c   1.000
_cell.angle_alpha   90.00
_cell.angle_beta   90.00
_cell.angle_gamma   90.00
#
_symmetry.space_group_name_H-M   'P 1'
#
loop_
_entity.id
_entity.type
_entity.pdbx_description
1 polymer ?
#
loop_
_entity_poly.entity_id
_entity_poly.type
_entity_poly.pdbx_seq_one_letter_code
_entity_poly.pdbx_strand_id
1 'polypeptide(L)'
;MYESSMGSSVKATPAEVVLIHTSLSGVRRHFYGSLRAKQFLDVKGVVYYQIDANRDFSAAAELEDSEIFENLKNEGLLKADPLESDGTILLPQIFVDGVCIGNDTSLQDLEEDNDLDWIINRKACGSCLSDKEEDAEICPNCNQVFKTIVPPELVYSGGVQQIYRGKNTATQEGVIFEHPTHFVKNENSSSSLHRNIVDEKEPEDDYVPEDDYVPEDDYVPDEEFSEVDVKADE
;
A
#
# COMPACT_ATOMS: atom_id res chain seq x y z
N MET A 1 -0.29 43.47 -28.93
CA MET A 1 0.38 43.04 -27.69
C MET A 1 -0.44 41.88 -27.16
N TYR A 2 0.02 40.65 -27.34
CA TYR A 2 -0.62 39.47 -26.77
C TYR A 2 0.26 39.03 -25.62
N GLU A 3 -0.26 39.15 -24.40
CA GLU A 3 0.35 38.58 -23.21
C GLU A 3 0.21 37.05 -23.33
N SER A 4 1.30 36.38 -23.72
CA SER A 4 1.45 34.95 -23.48
C SER A 4 1.74 34.79 -21.99
N SER A 5 0.71 34.46 -21.21
CA SER A 5 0.92 33.88 -19.89
C SER A 5 1.58 32.51 -20.11
N MET A 6 2.87 32.44 -19.78
CA MET A 6 3.54 31.17 -19.52
C MET A 6 2.95 30.62 -18.23
N GLY A 7 1.75 30.03 -18.32
CA GLY A 7 1.28 29.13 -17.29
C GLY A 7 2.22 27.94 -17.29
N SER A 8 3.06 27.81 -16.27
CA SER A 8 3.67 26.52 -15.96
C SER A 8 2.51 25.54 -15.83
N SER A 9 2.37 24.65 -16.82
CA SER A 9 1.50 23.48 -16.72
C SER A 9 2.17 22.55 -15.71
N VAL A 10 2.01 22.89 -14.43
CA VAL A 10 2.28 21.96 -13.34
C VAL A 10 1.24 20.86 -13.54
N LYS A 11 1.68 19.72 -14.05
CA LYS A 11 0.82 18.56 -14.15
C LYS A 11 0.51 18.13 -12.72
N ALA A 12 -0.78 18.00 -12.41
CA ALA A 12 -1.18 17.52 -11.11
C ALA A 12 -0.52 16.16 -10.84
N THR A 13 0.18 16.08 -9.73
CA THR A 13 0.80 14.85 -9.27
C THR A 13 -0.30 13.90 -8.78
N PRO A 14 -0.27 12.61 -9.14
CA PRO A 14 -1.22 11.63 -8.62
C PRO A 14 -1.20 11.62 -7.08
N ALA A 15 -2.32 11.25 -6.46
CA ALA A 15 -2.42 11.18 -5.00
C ALA A 15 -1.42 10.19 -4.39
N GLU A 16 -1.00 10.46 -3.15
CA GLU A 16 -0.26 9.48 -2.37
C GLU A 16 -1.24 8.38 -1.95
N VAL A 17 -0.99 7.13 -2.35
CA VAL A 17 -1.76 5.97 -1.91
C VAL A 17 -0.90 5.11 -1.00
N VAL A 18 -1.39 4.81 0.20
CA VAL A 18 -0.69 4.00 1.20
C VAL A 18 -1.56 2.82 1.62
N LEU A 19 -0.99 1.62 1.58
CA LEU A 19 -1.60 0.39 2.05
C LEU A 19 -0.95 -0.01 3.38
N ILE A 20 -1.69 0.12 4.47
CA ILE A 20 -1.34 -0.49 5.75
C ILE A 20 -1.86 -1.93 5.73
N HIS A 21 -0.95 -2.90 5.82
CA HIS A 21 -1.30 -4.32 5.69
C HIS A 21 -0.55 -5.19 6.69
N THR A 22 -0.78 -6.51 6.65
CA THR A 22 0.06 -7.48 7.36
C THR A 22 0.51 -8.60 6.44
N SER A 23 1.79 -8.95 6.46
CA SER A 23 2.29 -10.22 5.91
C SER A 23 2.13 -11.39 6.88
N LEU A 24 1.82 -11.14 8.16
CA LEU A 24 1.70 -12.17 9.18
C LEU A 24 0.33 -12.86 9.10
N SER A 25 0.32 -14.18 8.94
CA SER A 25 -0.91 -14.97 8.81
C SER A 25 -1.61 -15.31 10.14
N GLY A 26 -1.24 -14.65 11.25
CA GLY A 26 -1.77 -14.94 12.59
C GLY A 26 -3.28 -14.70 12.71
N VAL A 27 -3.76 -13.58 12.17
CA VAL A 27 -5.19 -13.29 12.02
C VAL A 27 -5.57 -13.46 10.55
N ARG A 28 -6.10 -14.63 10.19
CA ARG A 28 -6.42 -15.00 8.79
C ARG A 28 -7.25 -13.94 8.05
N ARG A 29 -8.24 -13.33 8.72
CA ARG A 29 -9.08 -12.30 8.11
C ARG A 29 -8.25 -11.09 7.66
N HIS A 30 -7.33 -10.61 8.50
CA HIS A 30 -6.45 -9.49 8.18
C HIS A 30 -5.49 -9.84 7.06
N PHE A 31 -4.89 -11.03 7.11
CA PHE A 31 -3.97 -11.51 6.09
C PHE A 31 -4.64 -11.60 4.71
N TYR A 32 -5.79 -12.27 4.62
CA TYR A 32 -6.50 -12.39 3.34
C TYR A 32 -7.10 -11.06 2.87
N GLY A 33 -7.55 -10.19 3.78
CA GLY A 33 -7.94 -8.82 3.42
C GLY A 33 -6.78 -8.04 2.84
N SER A 34 -5.61 -8.11 3.47
CA SER A 34 -4.37 -7.49 3.00
C SER A 34 -3.98 -7.98 1.61
N LEU A 35 -4.06 -9.29 1.37
CA LEU A 35 -3.80 -9.88 0.07
C LEU A 35 -4.76 -9.36 -1.01
N ARG A 36 -6.07 -9.28 -0.70
CA ARG A 36 -7.07 -8.77 -1.63
C ARG A 36 -6.85 -7.30 -1.96
N ALA A 37 -6.62 -6.44 -0.95
CA ALA A 37 -6.33 -5.02 -1.18
C ALA A 37 -5.07 -4.83 -2.04
N LYS A 38 -4.00 -5.60 -1.76
CA LYS A 38 -2.77 -5.58 -2.55
C LYS A 38 -3.03 -5.96 -4.01
N GLN A 39 -3.70 -7.10 -4.23
CA GLN A 39 -4.03 -7.59 -5.58
C GLN A 39 -4.92 -6.61 -6.34
N PHE A 40 -5.88 -5.99 -5.64
CA PHE A 40 -6.74 -4.97 -6.23
C PHE A 40 -5.91 -3.78 -6.75
N LEU A 41 -5.04 -3.21 -5.92
CA LEU A 41 -4.19 -2.08 -6.32
C LEU A 41 -3.23 -2.44 -7.45
N ASP A 42 -2.66 -3.64 -7.41
CA ASP A 42 -1.80 -4.19 -8.47
C ASP A 42 -2.55 -4.30 -9.81
N VAL A 43 -3.80 -4.76 -9.80
CA VAL A 43 -4.62 -4.90 -11.01
C VAL A 43 -5.14 -3.54 -11.51
N LYS A 44 -5.51 -2.64 -10.60
CA LYS A 44 -5.94 -1.26 -10.93
C LYS A 44 -4.79 -0.46 -11.57
N GLY A 45 -3.55 -0.84 -11.30
CA GLY A 45 -2.37 -0.18 -11.85
C GLY A 45 -2.00 1.11 -11.11
N VAL A 46 -2.30 1.16 -9.81
CA VAL A 46 -2.02 2.30 -8.93
C VAL A 46 -0.61 2.15 -8.36
N VAL A 47 0.16 3.25 -8.31
CA VAL A 47 1.41 3.29 -7.55
C VAL A 47 1.06 3.54 -6.09
N TYR A 48 1.52 2.67 -5.19
CA TYR A 48 1.24 2.78 -3.76
C TYR A 48 2.45 2.40 -2.90
N TYR A 49 2.45 2.87 -1.66
CA TYR A 49 3.42 2.50 -0.64
C TYR A 49 2.85 1.41 0.26
N GLN A 50 3.69 0.45 0.64
CA GLN A 50 3.34 -0.62 1.55
C GLN A 50 3.94 -0.35 2.92
N ILE A 51 3.08 -0.34 3.95
CA ILE A 51 3.48 -0.32 5.35
C ILE A 51 3.03 -1.63 5.98
N ASP A 52 3.98 -2.52 6.28
CA ASP A 52 3.67 -3.80 6.89
C ASP A 52 3.61 -3.67 8.42
N ALA A 53 2.50 -4.11 9.03
CA ALA A 53 2.34 -4.18 10.47
C ALA A 53 3.18 -5.31 11.10
N ASN A 54 3.67 -6.25 10.29
CA ASN A 54 4.59 -7.30 10.73
C ASN A 54 6.01 -6.73 10.91
N ARG A 55 6.31 -6.25 12.13
CA ARG A 55 7.60 -5.63 12.44
C ARG A 55 8.81 -6.52 12.17
N ASP A 56 8.66 -7.84 12.32
CA ASP A 56 9.76 -8.78 12.05
C ASP A 56 10.14 -8.78 10.57
N PHE A 57 9.15 -8.63 9.68
CA PHE A 57 9.40 -8.48 8.25
C PHE A 57 10.11 -7.16 7.95
N SER A 58 9.59 -6.03 8.45
CA SER A 58 10.16 -4.71 8.19
C SER A 58 11.59 -4.62 8.72
N ALA A 59 11.88 -5.17 9.90
CA ALA A 59 13.24 -5.22 10.45
C ALA A 59 14.19 -6.05 9.59
N ALA A 60 13.75 -7.22 9.11
CA ALA A 60 14.55 -8.07 8.24
C ALA A 60 14.78 -7.45 6.84
N ALA A 61 13.85 -6.62 6.38
CA ALA A 61 13.92 -5.92 5.10
C ALA A 61 14.55 -4.51 5.20
N GLU A 62 15.05 -4.11 6.38
CA GLU A 62 15.61 -2.77 6.63
C GLU A 62 14.65 -1.62 6.31
N LEU A 63 13.35 -1.82 6.57
CA LEU A 63 12.29 -0.85 6.35
C LEU A 63 11.91 -0.12 7.65
N GLU A 64 11.42 1.11 7.50
CA GLU A 64 10.98 1.99 8.57
C GLU A 64 9.44 1.95 8.78
N ASP A 65 8.76 0.93 8.25
CA ASP A 65 7.30 0.75 8.36
C ASP A 65 6.79 0.85 9.81
N SER A 66 7.57 0.34 10.75
CA SER A 66 7.20 0.35 12.17
C SER A 66 7.05 1.76 12.72
N GLU A 67 7.88 2.70 12.28
CA GLU A 67 7.79 4.10 12.72
C GLU A 67 6.53 4.76 12.16
N ILE A 68 6.27 4.58 10.86
CA ILE A 68 5.07 5.11 10.19
C ILE A 68 3.81 4.52 10.84
N PHE A 69 3.77 3.21 11.05
CA PHE A 69 2.63 2.52 11.65
C PHE A 69 2.33 3.03 13.07
N GLU A 70 3.35 3.15 13.92
CA GLU A 70 3.17 3.65 15.28
C GLU A 70 2.78 5.13 15.30
N ASN A 71 3.30 5.96 14.38
CA ASN A 71 2.88 7.36 14.25
C ASN A 71 1.40 7.46 13.90
N LEU A 72 0.92 6.72 12.89
CA LEU A 72 -0.50 6.68 12.51
C LEU A 72 -1.38 6.18 13.65
N LYS A 73 -0.90 5.17 14.40
CA LYS A 73 -1.59 4.64 15.58
C LYS A 73 -1.71 5.68 16.69
N ASN A 74 -0.61 6.37 17.02
CA ASN A 74 -0.55 7.38 18.08
C ASN A 74 -1.39 8.61 17.76
N GLU A 75 -1.51 8.97 16.48
CA GLU A 75 -2.40 10.03 16.01
C GLU A 75 -3.88 9.62 15.98
N GLY A 76 -4.21 8.35 16.26
CA GLY A 76 -5.58 7.84 16.22
C GLY A 76 -6.16 7.71 14.82
N LEU A 77 -5.31 7.63 13.78
CA LEU A 77 -5.74 7.49 12.40
C LEU A 77 -6.05 6.05 12.00
N LEU A 78 -5.44 5.07 12.68
CA LEU A 78 -5.71 3.66 12.45
C LEU A 78 -6.98 3.23 13.18
N LYS A 79 -7.92 2.62 12.46
CA LYS A 79 -9.15 2.04 13.01
C LYS A 79 -8.83 0.76 13.79
N ALA A 80 -9.39 0.64 14.99
CA ALA A 80 -9.37 -0.60 15.75
C ALA A 80 -10.28 -1.65 15.12
N ASP A 81 -9.96 -2.92 15.34
CA ASP A 81 -10.75 -4.05 14.92
C ASP A 81 -11.98 -4.20 15.81
N PRO A 82 -13.21 -4.06 15.27
CA PRO A 82 -14.42 -4.16 16.07
C PRO A 82 -14.68 -5.56 16.63
N LEU A 83 -13.98 -6.58 16.12
CA LEU A 83 -14.11 -7.97 16.60
C LEU A 83 -13.14 -8.30 17.74
N GLU A 84 -12.14 -7.46 17.97
CA GLU A 84 -11.12 -7.66 18.99
C GLU A 84 -11.25 -6.60 20.08
N SER A 85 -11.28 -7.02 21.34
CA SER A 85 -11.47 -6.10 22.49
C SER A 85 -10.17 -5.53 23.05
N ASP A 86 -9.03 -5.97 22.54
CA ASP A 86 -7.69 -5.63 23.03
C ASP A 86 -7.08 -4.39 22.33
N GLY A 87 -7.83 -3.73 21.44
CA GLY A 87 -7.34 -2.60 20.66
C GLY A 87 -6.44 -3.00 19.49
N THR A 88 -6.50 -4.27 19.05
CA THR A 88 -5.92 -4.70 17.78
C THR A 88 -6.37 -3.79 16.65
N ILE A 89 -5.44 -3.42 15.76
CA ILE A 89 -5.74 -2.58 14.60
C ILE A 89 -6.37 -3.43 13.50
N LEU A 90 -7.44 -2.93 12.89
CA LEU A 90 -8.07 -3.57 11.74
C LEU A 90 -7.15 -3.47 10.53
N LEU A 91 -6.88 -4.59 9.86
CA LEU A 91 -6.10 -4.60 8.62
C LEU A 91 -6.86 -5.32 7.49
N PRO A 92 -6.70 -4.88 6.23
CA PRO A 92 -5.90 -3.73 5.79
C PRO A 92 -6.60 -2.39 6.02
N GLN A 93 -5.85 -1.29 5.96
CA GLN A 93 -6.38 0.07 5.85
C GLN A 93 -5.67 0.81 4.71
N ILE A 94 -6.47 1.42 3.83
CA ILE A 94 -5.99 2.17 2.67
C ILE A 94 -6.15 3.66 2.96
N PHE A 95 -5.09 4.42 2.69
CA PHE A 95 -5.07 5.87 2.81
C PHE A 95 -4.81 6.51 1.45
N VAL A 96 -5.48 7.64 1.20
CA VAL A 96 -5.21 8.52 0.06
C VAL A 96 -4.99 9.94 0.57
N ASP A 97 -3.82 10.52 0.31
CA ASP A 97 -3.38 11.83 0.83
C ASP A 97 -3.69 12.01 2.33
N GLY A 98 -3.36 11.00 3.13
CA GLY A 98 -3.56 11.03 4.58
C GLY A 98 -4.96 10.68 5.07
N VAL A 99 -5.93 10.43 4.17
CA VAL A 99 -7.33 10.11 4.51
C VAL A 99 -7.57 8.61 4.42
N CYS A 100 -8.00 7.97 5.51
CA CYS A 100 -8.38 6.56 5.53
C CYS A 100 -9.68 6.33 4.74
N ILE A 101 -9.58 5.71 3.56
CA ILE A 101 -10.73 5.40 2.69
C ILE A 101 -11.37 4.04 3.00
N GLY A 102 -10.74 3.22 3.85
CA GLY A 102 -11.32 1.98 4.37
C GLY A 102 -10.43 0.76 4.21
N ASN A 103 -11.04 -0.42 4.14
CA ASN A 103 -10.36 -1.72 4.00
C ASN A 103 -10.53 -2.29 2.58
N ASP A 104 -10.23 -3.57 2.38
CA ASP A 104 -10.36 -4.26 1.09
C ASP A 104 -11.79 -4.28 0.54
N THR A 105 -12.80 -4.29 1.41
CA THR A 105 -14.21 -4.20 1.00
C THR A 105 -14.55 -2.77 0.58
N SER A 106 -14.23 -1.77 1.40
CA SER A 106 -14.48 -0.37 1.06
C SER A 106 -13.79 0.05 -0.24
N LEU A 107 -12.60 -0.49 -0.51
CA LEU A 107 -11.89 -0.22 -1.76
C LEU A 107 -12.63 -0.77 -2.99
N GLN A 108 -13.24 -1.95 -2.87
CA GLN A 108 -14.08 -2.53 -3.93
C GLN A 108 -15.36 -1.72 -4.09
N ASP A 109 -16.04 -1.37 -2.99
CA ASP A 109 -17.27 -0.58 -3.02
C ASP A 109 -17.03 0.77 -3.74
N LEU A 110 -15.93 1.47 -3.43
CA LEU A 110 -15.56 2.73 -4.08
C LEU A 110 -15.27 2.59 -5.58
N GLU A 111 -14.74 1.44 -6.03
CA GLU A 111 -14.53 1.19 -7.45
C GLU A 111 -15.85 0.88 -8.15
N GLU A 112 -16.72 0.08 -7.54
CA GLU A 112 -18.04 -0.27 -8.07
C GLU A 112 -18.92 0.99 -8.25
N ASP A 113 -18.83 1.94 -7.31
CA ASP A 113 -19.50 3.23 -7.37
C ASP A 113 -18.82 4.24 -8.31
N ASN A 114 -17.65 3.90 -8.88
CA ASN A 114 -16.79 4.76 -9.71
C ASN A 114 -16.21 5.97 -8.97
N ASP A 115 -16.17 5.98 -7.63
CA ASP A 115 -15.63 7.07 -6.83
C ASP A 115 -14.10 6.98 -6.68
N LEU A 116 -13.53 5.77 -6.71
CA LEU A 116 -12.11 5.54 -6.45
C LEU A 116 -11.20 6.34 -7.38
N ASP A 117 -11.52 6.39 -8.68
CA ASP A 117 -10.75 7.16 -9.66
C ASP A 117 -10.78 8.66 -9.37
N TRP A 118 -11.90 9.20 -8.87
CA TRP A 118 -11.99 10.62 -8.50
C TRP A 118 -11.15 10.92 -7.27
N ILE A 119 -11.10 10.00 -6.31
CA ILE A 119 -10.29 10.13 -5.10
C ILE A 119 -8.79 10.09 -5.46
N ILE A 120 -8.34 9.09 -6.23
CA ILE A 120 -6.93 8.92 -6.61
C ILE A 120 -6.43 10.07 -7.51
N ASN A 121 -7.30 10.62 -8.36
CA ASN A 121 -6.99 11.79 -9.18
C ASN A 121 -7.15 13.13 -8.44
N ARG A 122 -7.35 13.10 -7.11
CA ARG A 122 -7.52 14.27 -6.24
C ARG A 122 -8.73 15.17 -6.56
N LYS A 123 -9.73 14.66 -7.28
CA LYS A 123 -10.94 15.40 -7.66
C LYS A 123 -12.09 15.27 -6.67
N ALA A 124 -12.05 14.24 -5.82
CA ALA A 124 -13.00 14.04 -4.74
C ALA A 124 -12.30 13.86 -3.39
N CYS A 125 -12.97 14.23 -2.30
CA CYS A 125 -12.49 13.97 -0.96
C CYS A 125 -12.69 12.50 -0.58
N GLY A 126 -11.62 11.80 -0.18
CA GLY A 126 -11.72 10.41 0.31
C GLY A 126 -12.52 10.22 1.61
N SER A 127 -12.90 11.30 2.31
CA SER A 127 -13.71 11.24 3.53
C SER A 127 -15.21 11.45 3.28
N CYS A 128 -15.58 12.44 2.46
CA CYS A 128 -16.98 12.83 2.26
C CYS A 128 -17.45 12.78 0.80
N LEU A 129 -16.60 12.33 -0.12
CA LEU A 129 -16.87 12.15 -1.56
C LEU A 129 -17.29 13.42 -2.30
N SER A 130 -17.12 14.59 -1.68
CA SER A 130 -17.42 15.86 -2.32
C SER A 130 -16.29 16.29 -3.24
N ASP A 131 -16.66 16.90 -4.36
CA ASP A 131 -15.72 17.49 -5.31
C ASP A 131 -14.78 18.48 -4.61
N LYS A 132 -13.53 18.50 -5.07
CA LYS A 132 -12.51 19.44 -4.63
C LYS A 132 -11.53 19.74 -5.76
N GLU A 133 -10.81 20.85 -5.63
CA GLU A 133 -9.66 21.15 -6.49
C GLU A 133 -8.51 20.15 -6.24
N GLU A 134 -7.73 19.89 -7.27
CA GLU A 134 -6.64 18.89 -7.24
C GLU A 134 -5.51 19.29 -6.27
N ASP A 135 -5.31 20.59 -6.05
CA ASP A 135 -4.32 21.18 -5.15
C ASP A 135 -4.90 21.61 -3.79
N ALA A 136 -6.17 21.32 -3.51
CA ALA A 136 -6.78 21.65 -2.23
C ALA A 136 -6.06 20.93 -1.08
N GLU A 137 -5.58 21.69 -0.09
CA GLU A 137 -4.95 21.18 1.14
C GLU A 137 -5.98 20.76 2.20
N ILE A 138 -7.22 21.26 2.08
CA ILE A 138 -8.33 20.98 2.99
C ILE A 138 -9.61 20.78 2.17
N CYS A 139 -10.43 19.78 2.52
CA CYS A 139 -11.71 19.57 1.87
C CYS A 139 -12.66 20.74 2.14
N PRO A 140 -13.25 21.38 1.10
CA PRO A 140 -14.17 22.50 1.27
C PRO A 140 -15.51 22.12 1.91
N ASN A 141 -15.86 20.83 1.94
CA ASN A 141 -17.12 20.35 2.50
C ASN A 141 -16.97 19.84 3.95
N CYS A 142 -16.07 18.87 4.19
CA CYS A 142 -15.93 18.26 5.52
C CYS A 142 -14.76 18.79 6.35
N ASN A 143 -13.97 19.74 5.83
CA ASN A 143 -12.76 20.28 6.47
C ASN A 143 -11.66 19.24 6.78
N GLN A 144 -11.70 18.07 6.13
CA GLN A 144 -10.61 17.09 6.22
C GLN A 144 -9.32 17.71 5.67
N VAL A 145 -8.26 17.70 6.49
CA VAL A 145 -6.92 18.12 6.08
C VAL A 145 -6.26 16.97 5.32
N PHE A 146 -5.71 17.25 4.15
CA PHE A 146 -4.92 16.30 3.36
C PHE A 146 -3.46 16.41 3.75
N LYS A 147 -2.76 15.28 3.85
CA LYS A 147 -1.36 15.25 4.30
C LYS A 147 -0.61 14.06 3.74
N THR A 148 0.70 14.19 3.65
CA THR A 148 1.60 13.08 3.34
C THR A 148 1.74 12.16 4.54
N ILE A 149 1.63 10.85 4.32
CA ILE A 149 1.95 9.82 5.33
C ILE A 149 3.40 9.39 5.23
N VAL A 150 3.92 9.21 4.02
CA VAL A 150 5.28 8.70 3.77
C VAL A 150 6.22 9.87 3.53
N PRO A 151 7.13 10.19 4.48
CA PRO A 151 8.09 11.25 4.29
C PRO A 151 8.96 11.01 3.04
N PRO A 152 9.24 12.05 2.23
CA PRO A 152 10.05 11.89 1.02
C PRO A 152 11.43 11.28 1.29
N GLU A 153 11.99 11.54 2.47
CA GLU A 153 13.27 10.99 2.92
C GLU A 153 13.28 9.46 2.92
N LEU A 154 12.17 8.81 3.32
CA LEU A 154 12.07 7.36 3.40
C LEU A 154 11.98 6.70 2.03
N VAL A 155 11.41 7.40 1.05
CA VAL A 155 11.37 6.91 -0.32
C VAL A 155 12.75 7.04 -0.97
N TYR A 156 13.43 8.17 -0.77
CA TYR A 156 14.79 8.35 -1.30
C TYR A 156 15.81 7.41 -0.66
N SER A 157 15.64 7.06 0.62
CA SER A 157 16.50 6.10 1.32
C SER A 157 16.16 4.64 1.03
N GLY A 158 14.98 4.35 0.44
CA GLY A 158 14.47 2.99 0.29
C GLY A 158 13.91 2.39 1.59
N GLY A 159 13.70 3.20 2.64
CA GLY A 159 13.13 2.78 3.93
C GLY A 159 11.64 2.43 3.89
N VAL A 160 11.01 2.46 2.71
CA VAL A 160 9.62 2.03 2.50
C VAL A 160 9.49 1.38 1.13
N GLN A 161 8.64 0.35 1.02
CA GLN A 161 8.39 -0.31 -0.25
C GLN A 161 7.39 0.47 -1.08
N GLN A 162 7.80 0.85 -2.29
CA GLN A 162 6.92 1.42 -3.32
C GLN A 162 6.66 0.39 -4.42
N ILE A 163 5.38 0.15 -4.70
CA ILE A 163 4.96 -0.85 -5.68
C ILE A 163 4.60 -0.16 -6.99
N TYR A 164 5.30 -0.58 -8.05
CA TYR A 164 5.07 -0.16 -9.42
C TYR A 164 4.59 -1.37 -10.24
N ARG A 165 3.29 -1.59 -10.31
CA ARG A 165 2.71 -2.59 -11.21
C ARG A 165 1.74 -1.93 -12.18
N GLY A 166 2.21 -1.57 -13.38
CA GLY A 166 1.38 -1.04 -14.47
C GLY A 166 2.13 -0.13 -15.44
N LYS A 167 1.60 0.03 -16.67
CA LYS A 167 1.94 1.15 -17.54
C LYS A 167 1.20 2.36 -17.01
N ASN A 168 1.90 3.45 -16.67
CA ASN A 168 1.29 4.73 -16.34
C ASN A 168 0.18 5.02 -17.38
N THR A 169 -1.08 5.06 -16.95
CA THR A 169 -2.19 5.56 -17.79
C THR A 169 -2.02 7.04 -18.12
N ALA A 170 -1.04 7.71 -17.49
CA ALA A 170 -0.41 8.92 -18.01
C ALA A 170 0.85 8.55 -18.82
N THR A 171 0.74 8.50 -20.14
CA THR A 171 1.90 8.57 -21.05
C THR A 171 2.82 9.72 -20.65
N GLN A 172 3.94 9.40 -19.99
CA GLN A 172 5.09 10.28 -19.81
C GLN A 172 6.35 9.42 -19.85
N GLU A 173 6.90 9.25 -21.06
CA GLU A 173 8.26 8.77 -21.24
C GLU A 173 9.23 9.78 -20.61
N GLY A 174 10.13 9.31 -19.75
CA GLY A 174 11.35 10.04 -19.38
C GLY A 174 11.27 11.03 -18.20
N VAL A 175 10.26 10.96 -17.33
CA VAL A 175 10.21 11.83 -16.14
C VAL A 175 10.71 11.05 -14.92
N ILE A 176 11.81 11.51 -14.34
CA ILE A 176 12.21 11.18 -12.96
C ILE A 176 11.01 11.56 -12.09
N PHE A 177 10.43 10.60 -11.38
CA PHE A 177 9.27 10.82 -10.52
C PHE A 177 9.66 11.88 -9.47
N GLU A 178 9.24 13.13 -9.67
CA GLU A 178 9.21 14.09 -8.56
C GLU A 178 8.16 13.57 -7.58
N HIS A 179 8.59 13.42 -6.34
CA HIS A 179 7.79 12.86 -5.29
C HIS A 179 6.45 13.59 -5.19
N PRO A 180 5.30 12.91 -5.33
CA PRO A 180 4.02 13.54 -5.13
C PRO A 180 3.92 13.82 -3.64
N THR A 181 4.17 15.06 -3.22
CA THR A 181 3.53 15.76 -2.09
C THR A 181 4.46 16.86 -1.54
N HIS A 182 4.14 18.11 -1.89
CA HIS A 182 4.52 19.26 -1.08
C HIS A 182 3.38 19.53 -0.09
N PHE A 183 3.14 18.64 0.86
CA PHE A 183 2.38 19.00 2.07
C PHE A 183 3.37 19.20 3.21
N VAL A 184 3.15 20.26 3.99
CA VAL A 184 4.11 20.84 4.95
C VAL A 184 4.60 19.81 5.98
N LYS A 185 5.92 19.72 6.18
CA LYS A 185 6.55 18.96 7.27
C LYS A 185 6.19 19.57 8.63
N ASN A 186 5.89 18.71 9.60
CA ASN A 186 5.75 19.11 11.00
C ASN A 186 7.16 19.33 11.62
N GLU A 187 7.51 20.57 12.00
CA GLU A 187 8.88 20.98 12.39
C GLU A 187 9.36 20.49 13.78
N ASN A 188 8.80 19.41 14.34
CA ASN A 188 9.04 19.04 15.75
C ASN A 188 9.92 17.80 16.01
N SER A 189 10.74 17.35 15.05
CA SER A 189 11.70 16.26 15.29
C SER A 189 13.11 16.62 14.85
N SER A 190 13.82 17.34 15.72
CA SER A 190 15.27 17.47 15.65
C SER A 190 15.95 16.24 16.26
N SER A 191 16.55 15.39 15.45
CA SER A 191 17.67 14.56 15.92
C SER A 191 18.73 14.43 14.82
N SER A 192 19.91 14.92 15.16
CA SER A 192 21.11 14.91 14.35
C SER A 192 21.89 13.64 14.66
N LEU A 193 22.18 12.83 13.65
CA LEU A 193 23.16 11.75 13.78
C LEU A 193 24.16 11.76 12.62
N HIS A 194 25.41 11.99 12.99
CA HIS A 194 26.60 11.83 12.17
C HIS A 194 26.73 10.38 11.66
N ARG A 195 26.93 10.21 10.35
CA ARG A 195 27.35 8.94 9.75
C ARG A 195 28.87 8.79 9.88
N ASN A 196 29.31 7.69 10.50
CA ASN A 196 30.65 7.15 10.30
C ASN A 196 30.59 6.16 9.13
N ILE A 197 31.40 6.40 8.10
CA ILE A 197 31.59 5.51 6.95
C ILE A 197 32.58 4.43 7.38
N VAL A 198 32.18 3.16 7.29
CA VAL A 198 33.11 2.04 7.32
C VAL A 198 32.96 1.30 5.99
N ASP A 199 34.10 1.16 5.35
CA ASP A 199 34.35 0.63 4.01
C ASP A 199 34.58 -0.88 4.17
N GLU A 200 33.62 -1.72 3.76
CA GLU A 200 33.79 -3.18 3.74
C GLU A 200 33.46 -3.76 2.36
N LYS A 201 34.44 -4.52 1.87
CA LYS A 201 34.53 -5.15 0.55
C LYS A 201 33.59 -6.34 0.44
N GLU A 202 32.93 -6.47 -0.71
CA GLU A 202 32.21 -7.68 -1.13
C GLU A 202 33.18 -8.86 -1.36
N PRO A 203 32.83 -10.09 -0.97
CA PRO A 203 33.42 -11.29 -1.53
C PRO A 203 32.60 -11.77 -2.75
N GLU A 204 33.32 -12.09 -3.82
CA GLU A 204 32.83 -12.78 -5.01
C GLU A 204 32.53 -14.25 -4.67
N ASP A 205 31.28 -14.69 -4.85
CA ASP A 205 30.92 -16.11 -4.74
C ASP A 205 30.68 -16.71 -6.14
N ASP A 206 31.46 -17.75 -6.43
CA ASP A 206 31.48 -18.54 -7.65
C ASP A 206 30.16 -19.32 -7.85
N TYR A 207 29.48 -19.03 -8.96
CA TYR A 207 28.28 -19.74 -9.41
C TYR A 207 28.65 -21.11 -10.01
N VAL A 208 28.23 -22.19 -9.35
CA VAL A 208 28.24 -23.56 -9.90
C VAL A 208 26.81 -23.89 -10.35
N PRO A 209 26.55 -24.19 -11.64
CA PRO A 209 25.22 -24.60 -12.09
C PRO A 209 24.92 -26.04 -11.63
N GLU A 210 23.79 -26.24 -10.97
CA GLU A 210 23.26 -27.59 -10.71
C GLU A 210 22.43 -28.09 -11.91
N ASP A 211 22.76 -29.30 -12.32
CA ASP A 211 22.20 -30.04 -13.45
C ASP A 211 20.75 -30.50 -13.21
N ASP A 212 19.98 -30.43 -14.30
CA ASP A 212 18.91 -31.34 -14.76
C ASP A 212 17.97 -31.97 -13.72
N TYR A 213 16.86 -31.27 -13.48
CA TYR A 213 15.66 -31.82 -12.85
C TYR A 213 14.94 -32.77 -13.82
N VAL A 214 14.97 -34.07 -13.53
CA VAL A 214 14.14 -35.10 -14.19
C VAL A 214 12.79 -35.18 -13.46
N PRO A 215 11.63 -34.99 -14.13
CA PRO A 215 10.33 -35.18 -13.50
C PRO A 215 10.06 -36.67 -13.26
N GLU A 216 9.78 -37.07 -12.03
CA GLU A 216 9.25 -38.41 -11.74
C GLU A 216 7.73 -38.45 -11.99
N ASP A 217 7.33 -39.57 -12.58
CA ASP A 217 6.04 -39.86 -13.19
C ASP A 217 4.86 -39.95 -12.22
N ASP A 218 3.71 -39.48 -12.72
CA ASP A 218 2.33 -39.93 -12.55
C ASP A 218 2.06 -41.05 -11.51
N TYR A 219 1.52 -40.66 -10.36
CA TYR A 219 0.78 -41.57 -9.49
C TYR A 219 -0.73 -41.41 -9.70
N VAL A 220 -1.34 -42.36 -10.40
CA VAL A 220 -2.79 -42.56 -10.49
C VAL A 220 -3.16 -43.75 -9.61
N PRO A 221 -3.96 -43.57 -8.53
CA PRO A 221 -4.62 -44.69 -7.90
C PRO A 221 -6.01 -44.90 -8.51
N ASP A 222 -6.15 -45.99 -9.26
CA ASP A 222 -7.43 -46.53 -9.71
C ASP A 222 -8.26 -47.10 -8.55
N GLU A 223 -9.56 -47.05 -8.77
CA GLU A 223 -10.72 -47.32 -7.92
C GLU A 223 -10.81 -48.76 -7.36
N GLU A 224 -11.53 -48.94 -6.23
CA GLU A 224 -12.54 -50.01 -6.18
C GLU A 224 -13.63 -49.79 -5.12
N PHE A 225 -14.84 -50.17 -5.54
CA PHE A 225 -16.15 -50.04 -4.89
C PHE A 225 -16.33 -50.93 -3.65
N SER A 226 -17.22 -50.49 -2.75
CA SER A 226 -18.20 -51.43 -2.18
C SER A 226 -19.51 -50.71 -1.87
N GLU A 227 -20.52 -50.99 -2.69
CA GLU A 227 -21.94 -50.85 -2.35
C GLU A 227 -22.26 -51.75 -1.15
N VAL A 228 -22.97 -51.23 -0.15
CA VAL A 228 -23.83 -52.06 0.68
C VAL A 228 -25.15 -51.34 0.87
N ASP A 229 -26.17 -51.97 0.32
CA ASP A 229 -27.55 -51.54 0.30
C ASP A 229 -28.33 -52.22 1.45
N VAL A 230 -29.44 -51.59 1.84
CA VAL A 230 -30.61 -52.10 2.57
C VAL A 230 -30.48 -52.50 4.06
N LYS A 231 -31.15 -51.75 4.95
CA LYS A 231 -32.49 -52.13 5.48
C LYS A 231 -33.09 -51.06 6.42
N ALA A 232 -34.33 -50.70 6.08
CA ALA A 232 -35.31 -50.15 7.00
C ALA A 232 -35.67 -51.17 8.08
N ASP A 233 -35.96 -50.70 9.30
CA ASP A 233 -36.95 -51.30 10.19
C ASP A 233 -37.37 -50.25 11.26
N GLU A 234 -38.71 -50.13 11.37
CA GLU A 234 -39.59 -49.63 12.45
C GLU A 234 -39.53 -48.18 12.98
#